data_AF-A0A381W4S1-F1
#
_entry.id   AF-A0A381W4S1-F1
#
_cell.length_a   1.000
_cell.length_b   1.000
_cell.length_c   1.000
_cell.angle_alpha   90.00
_cell.angle_beta   90.00
_cell.angle_gamma   90.00
#
_symmetry.space_group_name_H-M   'P 1'
#
loop_
_entity.id
_entity.type
_entity.pdbx_description
1 polymer ?
#
loop_
_entity_poly.entity_id
_entity_poly.type
_entity_poly.pdbx_seq_one_letter_code
_entity_poly.pdbx_strand_id
1 'polypeptide(L)'
;MFRGAEMVWGHAMADLLEDAKIFDVMFDVLKSTAIFLDKYHYITRYPDYLPSGTPSDAFDELEAGRALELSGEVLKFVNDRKREAESEGF
;
A
#
# COMPACT_ATOMS: atom_id res chain seq x y z
N MET A 1 18.26 12.45 -3.59
CA MET A 1 18.50 12.34 -2.13
C MET A 1 17.29 11.68 -1.51
N PHE A 2 17.45 10.67 -0.64
CA PHE A 2 16.31 10.03 0.03
C PHE A 2 15.73 10.98 1.11
N ARG A 3 14.40 11.03 1.25
CA ARG A 3 13.71 11.76 2.32
C ARG A 3 13.16 10.76 3.33
N GLY A 4 13.34 11.03 4.62
CA GLY A 4 12.73 10.25 5.69
C GLY A 4 13.64 9.21 6.35
N ALA A 5 13.06 8.09 6.77
CA ALA A 5 13.72 7.07 7.59
C ALA A 5 14.75 6.24 6.81
N GLU A 6 15.86 5.89 7.46
CA GLU A 6 16.95 5.06 6.89
C GLU A 6 16.57 3.58 6.83
N MET A 7 15.73 3.12 7.76
CA MET A 7 15.20 1.76 7.82
C MET A 7 13.68 1.80 7.91
N VAL A 8 13.02 0.98 7.10
CA VAL A 8 11.56 0.81 7.05
C VAL A 8 11.26 -0.68 7.17
N TRP A 9 10.32 -1.07 8.03
CA TRP A 9 9.99 -2.47 8.28
C TRP A 9 8.49 -2.68 8.49
N GLY A 10 8.05 -3.92 8.30
CA GLY A 10 6.65 -4.31 8.42
C GLY A 10 5.98 -4.51 7.06
N HIS A 11 4.75 -5.04 7.11
CA HIS A 11 3.96 -5.35 5.91
C HIS A 11 2.62 -4.59 5.89
N ALA A 12 2.23 -3.97 7.00
CA ALA A 12 1.04 -3.15 7.08
C ALA A 12 1.35 -1.80 6.42
N MET A 13 0.88 -1.63 5.19
CA MET A 13 1.06 -0.39 4.45
C MET A 13 0.42 0.79 5.19
N ALA A 14 -0.69 0.59 5.90
CA ALA A 14 -1.30 1.65 6.70
C ALA A 14 -0.32 2.20 7.77
N ASP A 15 0.43 1.33 8.44
CA ASP A 15 1.44 1.75 9.42
C ASP A 15 2.61 2.45 8.73
N LEU A 16 3.06 1.93 7.58
CA LEU A 16 4.10 2.57 6.77
C LEU A 16 3.71 3.97 6.30
N LEU A 17 2.44 4.19 5.96
CA LEU A 17 1.94 5.51 5.59
C LEU A 17 1.88 6.45 6.79
N GLU A 18 1.53 5.97 7.98
CA GLU A 18 1.54 6.78 9.21
C GLU A 18 2.97 7.24 9.55
N ASP A 19 3.96 6.37 9.41
CA ASP A 19 5.38 6.73 9.57
C ASP A 19 5.83 7.73 8.50
N ALA A 20 5.46 7.51 7.23
CA ALA A 20 5.77 8.42 6.13
C ALA A 20 5.12 9.80 6.31
N LYS A 21 3.93 9.85 6.91
CA LYS A 21 3.19 11.09 7.19
C LYS A 21 3.97 12.09 8.05
N ILE A 22 4.89 11.60 8.87
CA ILE A 22 5.79 12.44 9.68
C ILE A 22 6.66 13.34 8.79
N PHE A 23 7.03 12.85 7.60
CA PHE A 23 7.88 13.57 6.65
C PHE A 23 7.08 14.28 5.55
N ASP A 24 5.93 13.72 5.18
CA ASP A 24 5.02 14.30 4.18
C ASP A 24 3.57 13.99 4.53
N VAL A 25 2.84 15.01 5.00
CA VAL A 25 1.45 14.89 5.44
C VAL A 25 0.50 14.39 4.34
N MET A 26 0.89 14.47 3.07
CA MET A 26 0.07 14.00 1.94
C MET A 26 -0.12 12.48 1.93
N PHE A 27 0.73 11.72 2.63
CA PHE A 27 0.58 10.27 2.74
C PHE A 27 -0.71 9.85 3.46
N ASP A 28 -1.35 10.74 4.23
CA ASP A 28 -2.65 10.48 4.88
C ASP A 28 -3.77 10.18 3.86
N VAL A 29 -3.67 10.73 2.64
CA VAL A 29 -4.67 10.56 1.57
C VAL A 29 -4.84 9.10 1.17
N LEU A 30 -3.79 8.28 1.31
CA LEU A 30 -3.81 6.86 0.93
C LEU A 30 -4.25 5.92 2.07
N LYS A 31 -4.55 6.42 3.28
CA LYS A 31 -4.77 5.56 4.46
C LYS A 31 -5.87 4.52 4.26
N SER A 32 -7.02 4.93 3.73
CA SER A 32 -8.13 4.00 3.45
C SER A 32 -7.78 2.97 2.39
N THR A 33 -7.07 3.38 1.34
CA THR A 33 -6.56 2.50 0.29
C THR A 33 -5.57 1.48 0.86
N ALA A 34 -4.72 1.90 1.78
CA ALA A 34 -3.76 1.01 2.44
C ALA A 34 -4.41 -0.03 3.32
N ILE A 35 -5.35 0.38 4.19
CA ILE A 35 -6.10 -0.56 5.03
C ILE A 35 -6.85 -1.58 4.17
N PHE A 36 -7.34 -1.20 2.99
CA PHE A 36 -7.97 -2.13 2.07
C PHE A 36 -6.97 -3.15 1.52
N LEU A 37 -5.83 -2.70 1.00
CA LEU A 37 -4.81 -3.57 0.41
C LEU A 37 -4.12 -4.47 1.46
N ASP A 38 -3.97 -4.00 2.70
CA ASP A 38 -3.37 -4.77 3.79
C ASP A 38 -4.12 -6.07 4.10
N LYS A 39 -5.45 -6.08 3.88
CA LYS A 39 -6.26 -7.29 4.05
C LYS A 39 -5.76 -8.43 3.16
N TYR A 40 -5.29 -8.10 1.96
CA TYR A 40 -4.81 -9.10 1.01
C TYR A 40 -3.47 -9.72 1.38
N HIS A 41 -2.75 -9.19 2.38
CA HIS A 41 -1.44 -9.72 2.74
C HIS A 41 -1.52 -11.21 3.13
N TYR A 42 -2.42 -11.60 4.03
CA TYR A 42 -2.50 -13.00 4.49
C TYR A 42 -3.56 -13.82 3.76
N ILE A 43 -4.76 -13.27 3.57
CA ILE A 43 -5.94 -14.02 3.10
C ILE A 43 -5.78 -14.57 1.68
N THR A 44 -4.93 -13.97 0.85
CA THR A 44 -4.67 -14.42 -0.53
C THR A 44 -3.71 -15.62 -0.62
N ARG A 45 -3.13 -16.05 0.51
CA ARG A 45 -2.06 -17.07 0.54
C ARG A 45 -2.35 -18.23 1.48
N TYR A 46 -3.08 -17.97 2.57
CA TYR A 46 -3.27 -18.92 3.65
C TYR A 46 -4.75 -19.26 3.81
N PRO A 47 -5.18 -20.51 3.52
CA PRO A 47 -6.57 -20.94 3.65
C PRO A 47 -7.16 -20.73 5.05
N ASP A 48 -6.34 -20.74 6.11
CA ASP A 48 -6.76 -20.55 7.50
C ASP A 48 -7.44 -19.19 7.78
N TYR A 49 -7.28 -18.22 6.87
CA TYR A 49 -7.91 -16.89 6.96
C TYR A 49 -9.26 -16.82 6.24
N LEU A 50 -9.75 -17.93 5.68
CA LEU A 50 -11.04 -18.03 5.01
C LEU A 50 -12.00 -18.89 5.83
N PRO A 51 -13.32 -18.60 5.78
CA PRO A 51 -14.30 -19.47 6.43
C PRO A 51 -14.33 -20.90 5.85
N SER A 52 -13.98 -21.05 4.56
CA SER A 52 -13.90 -22.33 3.85
C SER A 52 -13.21 -22.13 2.49
N GLY A 53 -12.66 -23.20 1.92
CA GLY A 53 -12.07 -23.20 0.58
C GLY A 53 -10.61 -22.75 0.55
N THR A 54 -10.10 -22.52 -0.65
CA THR A 54 -8.75 -22.01 -0.90
C THR A 54 -8.79 -20.54 -1.32
N PRO A 55 -7.68 -19.78 -1.19
CA PRO A 55 -7.60 -18.43 -1.73
C PRO A 55 -7.96 -18.33 -3.22
N SER A 56 -7.58 -19.32 -4.04
CA SER A 56 -7.96 -19.34 -5.47
C SER A 56 -9.47 -19.50 -5.71
N ASP A 57 -10.23 -20.02 -4.73
CA ASP A 57 -11.69 -20.11 -4.81
C ASP A 57 -12.36 -18.81 -4.32
N ALA A 58 -11.69 -18.07 -3.44
CA ALA A 58 -12.26 -16.95 -2.71
C ALA A 58 -12.11 -15.59 -3.40
N PHE A 59 -11.13 -15.45 -4.31
CA PHE A 59 -10.84 -14.19 -5.01
C PHE A 59 -11.07 -14.33 -6.51
N ASP A 60 -11.86 -13.42 -7.07
CA ASP A 60 -12.18 -13.39 -8.49
C ASP A 60 -11.47 -12.26 -9.26
N GLU A 61 -11.76 -12.17 -10.56
CA GLU A 61 -11.20 -11.12 -11.43
C GLU A 61 -11.67 -9.71 -11.05
N LEU A 62 -12.85 -9.55 -10.45
CA LEU A 62 -13.37 -8.25 -10.03
C LEU A 62 -12.58 -7.72 -8.83
N GLU A 63 -12.35 -8.58 -7.83
CA GLU A 63 -11.52 -8.25 -6.67
C GLU A 63 -10.07 -7.99 -7.06
N ALA A 64 -9.52 -8.83 -7.95
CA ALA A 64 -8.18 -8.65 -8.49
C ALA A 64 -8.05 -7.32 -9.26
N GLY A 65 -9.02 -7.00 -10.11
CA GLY A 65 -9.07 -5.74 -10.85
C GLY A 65 -9.08 -4.53 -9.93
N ARG A 66 -9.90 -4.57 -8.87
CA ARG A 66 -9.96 -3.49 -7.87
C ARG A 66 -8.65 -3.36 -7.09
N ALA A 67 -8.01 -4.47 -6.74
CA ALA A 67 -6.72 -4.45 -6.05
C ALA A 67 -5.62 -3.83 -6.92
N LEU A 68 -5.61 -4.14 -8.22
CA LEU A 68 -4.67 -3.56 -9.19
C LEU A 68 -4.87 -2.05 -9.37
N GLU A 69 -6.13 -1.60 -9.48
CA GLU A 69 -6.47 -0.18 -9.57
C GLU A 69 -5.94 0.59 -8.36
N LEU A 70 -6.28 0.14 -7.15
CA LEU A 70 -5.84 0.76 -5.89
C LEU A 70 -4.32 0.74 -5.72
N SER A 71 -3.66 -0.35 -6.12
CA SER A 71 -2.19 -0.42 -6.13
C SER A 71 -1.59 0.59 -7.11
N GLY A 72 -2.23 0.79 -8.27
CA GLY A 72 -1.87 1.80 -9.25
C GLY A 72 -1.97 3.23 -8.70
N GLU A 73 -3.02 3.54 -7.95
CA GLU A 73 -3.18 4.83 -7.28
C GLU A 73 -2.02 5.10 -6.29
N VAL A 74 -1.69 4.11 -5.47
CA VAL A 74 -0.57 4.20 -4.51
C VAL A 74 0.76 4.45 -5.24
N LEU A 75 1.05 3.64 -6.26
CA LEU A 75 2.29 3.78 -7.03
C LEU A 75 2.38 5.12 -7.74
N LYS A 76 1.28 5.60 -8.32
CA LYS A 76 1.23 6.92 -8.96
C LYS A 76 1.54 8.01 -7.94
N PHE A 77 0.86 8.00 -6.79
CA PHE A 77 1.07 8.99 -5.73
C PHE A 77 2.54 9.02 -5.26
N VAL A 78 3.13 7.87 -4.94
CA VAL A 78 4.52 7.79 -4.46
C VAL A 78 5.50 8.28 -5.52
N ASN A 79 5.28 7.94 -6.80
CA ASN A 79 6.13 8.40 -7.89
C ASN A 79 6.04 9.92 -8.10
N ASP A 80 4.84 10.50 -7.99
CA ASP A 80 4.65 11.95 -8.11
C ASP A 80 5.37 12.67 -6.95
N ARG A 81 5.28 12.16 -5.70
CA ARG A 81 6.02 12.72 -4.55
C ARG A 81 7.53 12.58 -4.69
N LYS A 82 8.01 11.45 -5.19
CA LYS A 82 9.44 11.23 -5.43
C LYS A 82 10.01 12.23 -6.45
N ARG A 83 9.28 12.50 -7.54
CA ARG A 83 9.68 13.47 -8.57
C ARG A 83 9.75 14.90 -8.02
N GLU A 84 8.77 15.31 -7.23
CA GLU A 84 8.78 16.63 -6.58
C GLU A 84 9.97 16.77 -5.63
N ALA A 85 10.22 15.75 -4.81
CA ALA A 85 11.36 15.74 -3.90
C ALA A 85 12.72 15.85 -4.61
N GLU A 86 12.84 15.28 -5.81
CA GLU A 86 14.02 15.40 -6.67
C GLU A 86 14.15 16.80 -7.29
N SER A 87 13.04 17.45 -7.62
CA SER A 87 13.03 18.80 -8.21
C SER A 87 13.30 19.93 -7.21
N GLU A 88 13.05 19.69 -5.93
CA GLU A 88 13.31 20.65 -4.84
C GLU A 88 14.75 20.62 -4.32
N GLY A 89 15.58 19.69 -4.79
CA GLY A 89 17.00 19.63 -4.48
C GLY A 89 17.82 20.59 -5.35
N PHE A 90 18.27 21.71 -4.77
CA PHE A 90 19.42 22.50 -5.26
C PHE A 90 20.74 21.80 -4.92
#